data_AF-A0AAU6V767-F1
#
_entry.id   AF-A0AAU6V767-F1
#
_cell.length_a   1.000
_cell.length_b   1.000
_cell.length_c   1.000
_cell.angle_alpha   90.00
_cell.angle_beta   90.00
_cell.angle_gamma   90.00
#
_symmetry.space_group_name_H-M   'P 1'
#
loop_
_entity.id
_entity.type
_entity.pdbx_description
1 polymer ?
#
loop_
_entity_poly.entity_id
_entity_poly.type
_entity_poly.pdbx_seq_one_letter_code
_entity_poly.pdbx_strand_id
1 'polypeptide(L)'
;MIRILSLLSGLFISVACHASPPAKPIEITPGNIDELGFSIEIKQVGVENYVRLVVPSTIDQHWVPVTTQAYTYNGEESGLLNKVELGSPTKEVSINSYYKPSDGDLMVGVYFLCGLDRAPCRGDWDSRLYMIQSINQYLITKKGSRTH
;
A
#
# COMPACT_ATOMS: atom_id res chain seq x y z
N MET A 1 72.12 12.58 -3.57
CA MET A 1 71.18 11.54 -4.06
C MET A 1 70.75 10.76 -2.83
N ILE A 2 69.49 10.76 -2.41
CA ILE A 2 68.37 10.00 -2.98
C ILE A 2 67.05 10.70 -2.60
N ARG A 3 66.12 10.73 -3.56
CA ARG A 3 64.76 11.28 -3.46
C ARG A 3 63.88 10.32 -2.63
N ILE A 4 63.14 10.85 -1.65
CA ILE A 4 62.03 10.09 -1.04
C ILE A 4 60.75 10.52 -1.77
N LEU A 5 60.29 9.62 -2.64
CA LEU A 5 59.05 9.71 -3.40
C LEU A 5 57.86 9.35 -2.49
N SER A 6 56.85 10.22 -2.53
CA SER A 6 55.40 9.97 -2.58
C SER A 6 54.85 8.65 -2.04
N LEU A 7 53.83 8.73 -1.18
CA LEU A 7 52.57 7.96 -1.32
C LEU A 7 51.47 8.58 -0.42
N LEU A 8 50.77 9.58 -0.96
CA LEU A 8 49.41 9.91 -0.52
C LEU A 8 48.51 8.72 -0.87
N SER A 9 48.08 7.96 0.13
CA SER A 9 46.98 7.01 -0.04
C SER A 9 45.70 7.66 0.48
N GLY A 10 45.02 8.38 -0.41
CA GLY A 10 43.66 8.88 -0.18
C GLY A 10 42.68 7.70 -0.23
N LEU A 11 42.20 7.28 0.93
CA LEU A 11 41.16 6.27 1.06
C LEU A 11 39.82 6.92 0.68
N PHE A 12 39.42 6.82 -0.58
CA PHE A 12 38.04 7.11 -0.99
C PHE A 12 37.15 5.96 -0.50
N ILE A 13 36.57 6.11 0.69
CA ILE A 13 35.47 5.26 1.14
C ILE A 13 34.22 5.75 0.38
N SER A 14 33.97 5.17 -0.78
CA SER A 14 32.72 5.34 -1.50
C SER A 14 31.60 4.61 -0.74
N VAL A 15 30.94 5.32 0.16
CA VAL A 15 29.65 4.88 0.71
C VAL A 15 28.62 5.04 -0.41
N ALA A 16 28.46 4.02 -1.24
CA ALA A 16 27.33 3.92 -2.15
C ALA A 16 26.08 3.62 -1.31
N CYS A 17 25.45 4.68 -0.80
CA CYS A 17 24.12 4.61 -0.20
C CYS A 17 23.15 4.22 -1.33
N HIS A 18 22.92 2.92 -1.51
CA HIS A 18 21.91 2.39 -2.40
C HIS A 18 20.55 2.66 -1.75
N ALA A 19 20.06 3.89 -1.89
CA ALA A 19 18.66 4.19 -1.64
C ALA A 19 17.86 3.44 -2.71
N SER A 20 17.45 2.20 -2.40
CA SER A 20 16.45 1.51 -3.19
C SER A 20 15.21 2.41 -3.26
N PRO A 21 14.68 2.69 -4.47
CA PRO A 21 13.46 3.48 -4.59
C PRO A 21 12.37 2.81 -3.75
N PRO A 22 11.47 3.59 -3.12
CA PRO A 22 10.39 3.03 -2.32
C PRO A 22 9.63 2.01 -3.17
N ALA A 23 9.32 0.86 -2.57
CA ALA A 23 8.58 -0.20 -3.25
C ALA A 23 7.29 0.39 -3.84
N LYS A 24 7.06 0.16 -5.14
CA LYS A 24 5.81 0.59 -5.78
C LYS A 24 4.62 -0.05 -5.05
N PRO A 25 3.48 0.66 -4.93
CA PRO A 25 2.29 0.06 -4.36
C PRO A 25 1.86 -1.20 -5.11
N ILE A 26 1.40 -2.20 -4.37
CA ILE A 26 0.83 -3.44 -4.92
C ILE A 26 -0.65 -3.17 -5.18
N GLU A 27 -1.06 -3.30 -6.44
CA GLU A 27 -2.43 -3.04 -6.84
C GLU A 27 -3.35 -4.22 -6.50
N ILE A 28 -4.44 -3.92 -5.79
CA ILE A 28 -5.56 -4.82 -5.55
C ILE A 28 -6.55 -4.64 -6.71
N THR A 29 -6.79 -5.71 -7.44
CA THR A 29 -7.67 -5.77 -8.61
C THR A 29 -8.75 -6.82 -8.39
N PRO A 30 -9.82 -6.86 -9.20
CA PRO A 30 -10.80 -7.94 -9.11
C PRO A 30 -10.20 -9.33 -9.32
N GLY A 31 -9.06 -9.45 -10.01
CA GLY A 31 -8.41 -10.73 -10.32
C GLY A 31 -7.54 -11.30 -9.21
N ASN A 32 -7.08 -10.49 -8.24
CA ASN A 32 -6.19 -10.94 -7.16
C ASN A 32 -6.73 -10.66 -5.75
N ILE A 33 -7.90 -10.01 -5.61
CA ILE A 33 -8.42 -9.61 -4.30
C ILE A 33 -8.61 -10.79 -3.34
N ASP A 34 -9.17 -11.89 -3.84
CA ASP A 34 -9.45 -13.09 -3.04
C ASP A 34 -8.16 -13.86 -2.69
N GLU A 35 -7.22 -13.94 -3.64
CA GLU A 35 -5.89 -14.56 -3.42
C GLU A 35 -5.10 -13.84 -2.34
N LEU A 36 -5.23 -12.51 -2.29
CA LEU A 36 -4.61 -11.67 -1.27
C LEU A 36 -5.39 -11.67 0.06
N GLY A 37 -6.53 -12.35 0.14
CA GLY A 37 -7.37 -12.43 1.36
C GLY A 37 -8.16 -11.16 1.69
N PHE A 38 -8.25 -10.21 0.76
CA PHE A 38 -9.08 -9.03 0.91
C PHE A 38 -10.52 -9.34 0.51
N SER A 39 -11.45 -8.51 1.00
CA SER A 39 -12.80 -8.48 0.45
C SER A 39 -13.26 -7.04 0.32
N ILE A 40 -13.99 -6.73 -0.75
CA ILE A 40 -14.54 -5.39 -0.96
C ILE A 40 -16.03 -5.43 -1.23
N GLU A 41 -16.72 -4.56 -0.51
CA GLU A 41 -18.13 -4.25 -0.70
C GLU A 41 -18.26 -2.81 -1.17
N ILE A 42 -18.98 -2.63 -2.29
CA ILE A 42 -19.28 -1.31 -2.84
C ILE A 42 -20.78 -1.24 -3.06
N LYS A 43 -21.44 -0.26 -2.44
CA LYS A 43 -22.89 -0.04 -2.50
C LYS A 43 -23.18 1.42 -2.82
N GLN A 44 -24.13 1.66 -3.72
CA GLN A 44 -24.64 3.01 -3.94
C GLN A 44 -25.66 3.36 -2.83
N VAL A 45 -25.44 4.49 -2.16
CA VAL A 45 -26.31 5.03 -1.11
C VAL A 45 -26.68 6.45 -1.51
N GLY A 46 -27.84 6.60 -2.14
CA GLY A 46 -28.27 7.86 -2.74
C GLY A 46 -27.34 8.26 -3.90
N VAL A 47 -26.71 9.44 -3.77
CA VAL A 47 -25.76 9.97 -4.76
C VAL A 47 -24.30 9.58 -4.47
N GLU A 48 -24.05 8.88 -3.35
CA GLU A 48 -22.72 8.48 -2.91
C GLU A 48 -22.51 6.98 -3.11
N ASN A 49 -21.25 6.58 -3.23
CA ASN A 49 -20.83 5.19 -3.11
C ASN A 49 -20.24 4.97 -1.72
N TYR A 50 -20.84 4.03 -0.98
CA TYR A 50 -20.25 3.44 0.20
C TYR A 50 -19.26 2.34 -0.22
N VAL A 51 -18.05 2.41 0.31
CA VAL A 51 -16.96 1.45 0.07
C VAL A 51 -16.49 0.90 1.40
N ARG A 52 -16.49 -0.43 1.52
CA ARG A 52 -15.93 -1.17 2.64
C ARG A 52 -14.87 -2.14 2.13
N LEU A 53 -13.61 -1.88 2.45
CA LEU A 53 -12.50 -2.81 2.20
C LEU A 53 -12.18 -3.55 3.50
N VAL A 54 -12.43 -4.85 3.51
CA VAL A 54 -12.05 -5.77 4.59
C VAL A 54 -10.62 -6.23 4.33
N VAL A 55 -9.76 -5.98 5.31
CA VAL A 55 -8.32 -6.22 5.26
C VAL A 55 -8.00 -7.52 6.01
N PRO A 56 -7.21 -8.42 5.42
CA PRO A 56 -6.78 -9.64 6.10
C PRO A 56 -5.87 -9.31 7.29
N SER A 57 -5.95 -10.11 8.35
CA SER A 57 -5.07 -9.96 9.53
C SER A 57 -3.60 -10.22 9.21
N THR A 58 -3.32 -11.04 8.19
CA THR A 58 -1.97 -11.29 7.67
C THR A 58 -1.98 -11.59 6.17
N ILE A 59 -0.91 -11.21 5.46
CA ILE A 59 -0.62 -11.66 4.08
C ILE A 59 0.66 -12.49 4.11
N ASP A 60 0.70 -13.59 3.34
CA ASP A 60 1.83 -14.54 3.28
C ASP A 60 2.34 -14.98 4.67
N GLN A 61 1.50 -14.98 5.72
CA GLN A 61 1.84 -15.30 7.13
C GLN A 61 2.79 -14.32 7.85
N HIS A 62 3.35 -13.33 7.15
CA HIS A 62 4.39 -12.45 7.70
C HIS A 62 4.02 -10.97 7.62
N TRP A 63 3.16 -10.55 6.70
CA TRP A 63 2.78 -9.16 6.56
C TRP A 63 1.60 -8.85 7.46
N VAL A 64 1.76 -7.91 8.38
CA VAL A 64 0.72 -7.48 9.34
C VAL A 64 0.26 -6.07 8.97
N PRO A 65 -1.05 -5.79 8.90
CA PRO A 65 -1.54 -4.46 8.56
C PRO A 65 -1.29 -3.48 9.73
N VAL A 66 -0.79 -2.28 9.42
CA VAL A 66 -0.42 -1.28 10.45
C VAL A 66 -1.07 0.07 10.27
N THR A 67 -1.48 0.42 9.05
CA THR A 67 -2.07 1.73 8.77
C THR A 67 -2.96 1.64 7.56
N THR A 68 -4.16 2.18 7.65
CA THR A 68 -5.08 2.30 6.51
C THR A 68 -5.12 3.72 6.00
N GLN A 69 -5.41 3.89 4.71
CA GLN A 69 -5.55 5.19 4.08
C GLN A 69 -6.68 5.19 3.05
N ALA A 70 -7.49 6.24 3.03
CA ALA A 70 -8.52 6.47 2.03
C ALA A 70 -8.53 7.94 1.60
N TYR A 71 -8.58 8.20 0.29
CA TYR A 71 -8.52 9.55 -0.26
C TYR A 71 -9.45 9.69 -1.45
N THR A 72 -10.26 10.75 -1.46
CA THR A 72 -10.86 11.23 -2.71
C THR A 72 -9.81 12.00 -3.50
N TYR A 73 -9.76 11.77 -4.80
CA TYR A 73 -8.92 12.53 -5.71
C TYR A 73 -9.69 12.88 -6.99
N ASN A 74 -9.52 14.13 -7.44
CA ASN A 74 -10.12 14.67 -8.66
C ASN A 74 -9.09 14.85 -9.79
N GLY A 75 -7.86 14.35 -9.61
CA GLY A 75 -6.76 14.48 -10.56
C GLY A 75 -5.71 15.54 -10.20
N GLU A 76 -6.01 16.47 -9.28
CA GLU A 76 -5.07 17.55 -8.91
C GLU A 76 -4.76 17.63 -7.41
N GLU A 77 -5.67 17.24 -6.52
CA GLU A 77 -5.40 17.14 -5.07
C GLU A 77 -6.05 15.91 -4.44
N SER A 78 -5.33 15.26 -3.51
CA SER A 78 -5.84 14.16 -2.69
C SER A 78 -6.24 14.66 -1.31
N GLY A 79 -7.53 14.62 -0.98
CA GLY A 79 -8.00 14.86 0.38
C GLY A 79 -7.90 13.58 1.21
N LEU A 80 -7.17 13.58 2.33
CA LEU A 80 -7.16 12.44 3.26
C LEU A 80 -8.51 12.34 3.95
N LEU A 81 -9.26 11.28 3.66
CA LEU A 81 -10.53 11.03 4.32
C LEU A 81 -10.30 10.41 5.69
N ASN A 82 -9.42 9.42 5.80
CA ASN A 82 -9.12 8.73 7.06
C ASN A 82 -7.74 8.05 7.01
N LYS A 83 -6.92 8.31 8.04
CA LYS A 83 -5.73 7.49 8.38
C LYS A 83 -5.97 6.87 9.75
N VAL A 84 -5.88 5.54 9.84
CA VAL A 84 -6.06 4.82 11.10
C VAL A 84 -4.84 3.94 11.33
N GLU A 85 -4.17 4.13 12.47
CA GLU A 85 -3.10 3.23 12.93
C GLU A 85 -3.75 2.00 13.58
N LEU A 86 -3.33 0.82 13.13
CA LEU A 86 -3.90 -0.44 13.55
C LEU A 86 -3.07 -0.99 14.72
N GLY A 87 -3.62 -0.91 15.93
CA GLY A 87 -3.02 -1.53 17.10
C GLY A 87 -3.26 -3.05 17.11
N SER A 88 -2.18 -3.84 17.22
CA SER A 88 -2.10 -5.31 17.37
C SER A 88 -2.89 -6.21 16.38
N PRO A 89 -2.34 -7.38 15.98
CA PRO A 89 -2.70 -8.08 14.73
C PRO A 89 -4.02 -8.85 14.72
N THR A 90 -4.86 -8.74 15.75
CA THR A 90 -5.84 -9.79 16.07
C THR A 90 -7.26 -9.52 15.59
N LYS A 91 -7.54 -8.37 14.96
CA LYS A 91 -8.90 -8.03 14.52
C LYS A 91 -8.94 -7.72 13.03
N GLU A 92 -9.94 -8.27 12.35
CA GLU A 92 -10.34 -7.87 11.00
C GLU A 92 -10.47 -6.35 10.97
N VAL A 93 -9.77 -5.71 10.03
CA VAL A 93 -9.82 -4.26 9.85
C VAL A 93 -10.70 -3.96 8.66
N SER A 94 -11.65 -3.03 8.83
CA SER A 94 -12.49 -2.55 7.75
C SER A 94 -12.20 -1.07 7.50
N ILE A 95 -11.83 -0.74 6.26
CA ILE A 95 -11.75 0.64 5.80
C ILE A 95 -13.10 1.01 5.21
N ASN A 96 -13.79 1.94 5.85
CA ASN A 96 -15.10 2.42 5.43
C ASN A 96 -14.98 3.84 4.89
N SER A 97 -15.52 4.10 3.71
CA SER A 97 -15.47 5.42 3.10
C SER A 97 -16.69 5.66 2.22
N TYR A 98 -17.09 6.93 2.14
CA TYR A 98 -18.13 7.40 1.24
C TYR A 98 -17.48 8.38 0.26
N TYR A 99 -17.84 8.29 -1.01
CA TYR A 99 -17.46 9.30 -1.99
C TYR A 99 -18.57 9.53 -3.02
N LYS A 100 -18.68 10.74 -3.53
CA LYS A 100 -19.54 11.07 -4.66
C LYS A 100 -18.74 10.94 -5.95
N PRO A 101 -19.19 10.14 -6.93
CA PRO A 101 -18.51 10.04 -8.22
C PRO A 101 -18.37 11.38 -8.97
N SER A 102 -19.24 12.35 -8.67
CA SER A 102 -19.14 13.72 -9.22
C SER A 102 -17.95 14.50 -8.70
N ASP A 103 -17.47 14.16 -7.49
CA ASP A 103 -16.44 14.91 -6.78
C ASP A 103 -15.05 14.33 -7.05
N GLY A 104 -14.98 13.16 -7.70
CA GLY A 104 -13.76 12.48 -8.08
C GLY A 104 -13.87 10.96 -7.93
N ASP A 105 -12.71 10.33 -7.87
CA ASP A 105 -12.57 8.91 -7.58
C ASP A 105 -12.09 8.69 -6.14
N LEU A 106 -12.19 7.46 -5.67
CA LEU A 106 -11.71 7.05 -4.37
C LEU A 106 -10.52 6.10 -4.53
N MET A 107 -9.47 6.38 -3.78
CA MET A 107 -8.34 5.49 -3.56
C MET A 107 -8.43 4.91 -2.15
N VAL A 108 -8.22 3.61 -1.99
CA VAL A 108 -8.24 2.95 -0.69
C VAL A 108 -7.05 2.01 -0.58
N GLY A 109 -6.29 2.09 0.51
CA GLY A 109 -5.12 1.23 0.70
C GLY A 109 -4.78 0.98 2.15
N VAL A 110 -3.88 0.02 2.34
CA VAL A 110 -3.39 -0.39 3.65
C VAL A 110 -1.91 -0.72 3.56
N TYR A 111 -1.16 -0.16 4.50
CA TYR A 111 0.22 -0.51 4.74
C TYR A 111 0.29 -1.77 5.59
N PHE A 112 1.08 -2.71 5.12
CA PHE A 112 1.54 -3.85 5.89
C PHE A 112 3.01 -3.67 6.24
N LEU A 113 3.38 -4.06 7.45
CA LEU A 113 4.77 -4.26 7.83
C LEU A 113 5.07 -5.74 7.91
N CYS A 114 6.27 -6.10 7.50
CA CYS A 114 6.77 -7.44 7.73
C CYS A 114 6.88 -7.65 9.26
N GLY A 115 6.35 -8.77 9.74
CA GLY A 115 6.05 -9.05 11.13
C GLY A 115 7.28 -8.85 12.01
N LEU A 116 7.16 -7.92 12.95
CA LEU A 116 8.25 -7.44 13.81
C LEU A 116 8.96 -8.54 14.62
N ASP A 117 8.31 -9.70 14.78
CA ASP A 117 8.77 -10.79 15.65
C ASP A 117 9.12 -12.10 14.91
N ARG A 118 9.08 -12.15 13.57
CA ARG A 118 9.30 -13.40 12.81
C ARG A 118 10.19 -13.21 11.59
N ALA A 119 11.34 -13.88 11.59
CA ALA A 119 12.12 -14.13 10.38
C ALA A 119 11.18 -14.75 9.32
N PRO A 120 11.11 -14.20 8.09
CA PRO A 120 12.26 -13.88 7.23
C PRO A 120 12.53 -12.39 6.99
N CYS A 121 11.84 -11.47 7.67
CA CYS A 121 12.00 -10.03 7.50
C CYS A 121 13.44 -9.61 7.89
N ARG A 122 14.30 -9.34 6.91
CA ARG A 122 15.71 -8.99 7.16
C ARG A 122 15.82 -7.52 7.55
N GLY A 123 15.71 -7.21 8.83
CA GLY A 123 16.33 -6.05 9.49
C GLY A 123 15.90 -4.63 9.08
N ASP A 124 15.29 -4.44 7.92
CA ASP A 124 14.73 -3.18 7.46
C ASP A 124 13.22 -3.23 7.64
N TRP A 125 12.63 -2.08 7.97
CA TRP A 125 11.19 -1.87 8.11
C TRP A 125 10.50 -2.00 6.75
N ASP A 126 10.53 -3.21 6.20
CA ASP A 126 9.92 -3.55 4.94
C ASP A 126 8.42 -3.29 5.07
N SER A 127 7.97 -2.28 4.32
CA SER A 127 6.58 -1.89 4.24
C SER A 127 6.06 -2.14 2.84
N ARG A 128 4.81 -2.59 2.75
CA ARG A 128 4.09 -2.78 1.49
C ARG A 128 2.77 -2.06 1.57
N LEU A 129 2.52 -1.18 0.60
CA LEU A 129 1.20 -0.60 0.40
C LEU A 129 0.42 -1.50 -0.55
N TYR A 130 -0.67 -2.09 -0.08
CA TYR A 130 -1.67 -2.73 -0.92
C TYR A 130 -2.81 -1.75 -1.14
N MET A 131 -3.22 -1.51 -2.39
CA MET A 131 -4.20 -0.46 -2.68
C MET A 131 -5.09 -0.76 -3.88
N ILE A 132 -6.32 -0.28 -3.81
CA ILE A 132 -7.16 -0.04 -4.98
C ILE A 132 -6.96 1.41 -5.37
N GLN A 133 -6.35 1.65 -6.54
CA GLN A 133 -6.00 3.00 -6.99
C GLN A 133 -7.24 3.82 -7.39
N SER A 134 -8.24 3.16 -7.97
CA SER A 134 -9.47 3.77 -8.47
C SER A 134 -10.63 2.81 -8.21
N ILE A 135 -11.58 3.22 -7.36
CA ILE A 135 -12.81 2.44 -7.14
C ILE A 135 -13.65 2.40 -8.42
N ASN A 136 -13.71 3.50 -9.19
CA ASN A 136 -14.45 3.52 -10.45
C ASN A 136 -13.88 2.50 -11.45
N GLN A 137 -12.56 2.46 -11.64
CA GLN A 137 -11.90 1.51 -12.54
C GLN A 137 -12.04 0.08 -12.04
N TYR A 138 -11.93 -0.14 -10.72
CA TYR A 138 -12.15 -1.45 -10.11
C TYR A 138 -13.55 -1.99 -10.44
N LEU A 139 -14.59 -1.15 -10.37
CA LEU A 139 -15.97 -1.52 -10.73
C LEU A 139 -16.12 -1.84 -12.23
N ILE A 140 -15.50 -1.06 -13.11
CA ILE A 140 -15.52 -1.31 -14.57
C ILE A 140 -14.91 -2.67 -14.87
N THR A 141 -13.71 -2.94 -14.36
CA THR A 141 -13.01 -4.22 -14.54
C THR A 141 -13.83 -5.39 -13.98
N LYS A 142 -14.38 -5.27 -12.77
CA LYS A 142 -15.20 -6.31 -12.14
C LYS A 142 -16.46 -6.66 -12.94
N LYS A 143 -17.07 -5.68 -13.61
CA LYS A 143 -18.21 -5.91 -14.51
C LYS A 143 -17.79 -6.67 -15.77
N GLY A 144 -16.66 -6.29 -16.38
CA GLY A 144 -16.11 -6.97 -17.56
C GLY A 144 -15.67 -8.42 -17.29
N SER A 145 -15.19 -8.72 -16.08
CA SER A 145 -14.81 -10.08 -15.69
C SER A 145 -15.99 -11.04 -15.48
N ARG A 146 -17.23 -10.55 -15.37
CA ARG A 146 -18.43 -11.39 -15.20
C ARG A 146 -19.08 -11.81 -16.52
N THR A 147 -18.61 -11.29 -17.65
CA THR A 147 -19.16 -11.56 -18.99
C THR A 147 -18.39 -12.62 -19.78
N HIS A 148 -17.48 -13.35 -19.13
CA HIS A 148 -16.75 -14.50 -19.68
C HIS A 148 -17.00 -15.73 -18.83
#